data_AF-A0A9P6H348-F1
#
_entry.id   AF-A0A9P6H348-F1
#
_cell.length_a   1.000
_cell.length_b   1.000
_cell.length_c   1.000
_cell.angle_alpha   90.00
_cell.angle_beta   90.00
_cell.angle_gamma   90.00
#
_symmetry.space_group_name_H-M   'P 1'
#
loop_
_entity.id
_entity.type
_entity.pdbx_description
1 polymer ?
#
loop_
_entity_poly.entity_id
_entity_poly.type
_entity_poly.pdbx_seq_one_letter_code
_entity_poly.pdbx_strand_id
1 'polypeptide(L)'
;MQIRVDGKSRTVTRTQFPITGADSFTDYRAQGQTIPYVIIDIAPPPTSGLSLFNLYVHEPKLTDEDERLERMDVATTEWWDKMRVE
;
A
#
# COMPACT_ATOMS: atom_id res chain seq x y z
N MET A 1 -19.80 3.82 8.55
CA MET A 1 -18.73 4.85 8.47
C MET A 1 -19.20 6.09 9.24
N GLN A 2 -18.39 6.66 10.13
CA GLN A 2 -18.75 7.92 10.79
C GLN A 2 -18.20 9.10 9.98
N ILE A 3 -19.04 10.08 9.67
CA ILE A 3 -18.63 11.33 9.00
C ILE A 3 -18.99 12.52 9.86
N ARG A 4 -18.21 13.61 9.77
CA ARG A 4 -18.56 14.89 10.37
C ARG A 4 -19.26 15.76 9.34
N VAL A 5 -20.49 16.18 9.62
CA VAL A 5 -21.26 17.13 8.82
C VAL A 5 -21.76 18.21 9.77
N ASP A 6 -21.45 19.48 9.50
CA ASP A 6 -21.82 20.63 10.33
C ASP A 6 -21.39 20.50 11.80
N GLY A 7 -20.18 19.99 12.04
CA GLY A 7 -19.63 19.81 13.39
C GLY A 7 -20.26 18.66 14.20
N LYS A 8 -21.22 17.91 13.63
CA LYS A 8 -21.86 16.76 14.28
C LYS A 8 -21.45 15.46 13.61
N SER A 9 -21.24 14.42 14.42
CA SER A 9 -20.95 13.07 13.94
C SER A 9 -22.23 12.41 13.42
N ARG A 10 -22.18 11.84 12.22
CA ARG A 10 -23.28 11.08 11.61
C ARG A 10 -22.78 9.72 11.14
N THR A 11 -23.57 8.69 11.39
CA THR A 11 -23.29 7.34 10.89
C THR A 11 -23.90 7.18 9.50
N VAL A 12 -23.05 6.86 8.53
CA VAL A 12 -23.44 6.50 7.17
C VAL A 12 -23.58 5.00 7.07
N THR A 13 -24.76 4.57 6.67
CA THR A 13 -25.07 3.22 6.22
C THR A 13 -25.26 3.24 4.70
N ARG A 14 -24.91 2.14 4.03
CA ARG A 14 -25.06 1.98 2.58
C ARG A 14 -25.80 0.67 2.32
N THR A 15 -26.85 0.74 1.51
CA THR A 15 -27.57 -0.43 1.02
C THR A 15 -27.35 -0.51 -0.49
N GLN A 16 -26.62 -1.53 -0.92
CA GLN A 16 -26.29 -1.82 -2.31
C GLN A 16 -25.95 -3.31 -2.40
N PHE A 17 -26.16 -3.93 -3.56
CA PHE A 17 -25.66 -5.28 -3.79
C PHE A 17 -24.13 -5.31 -3.61
N PRO A 18 -23.56 -6.30 -2.89
CA PRO A 18 -22.12 -6.39 -2.64
C PRO A 18 -21.38 -6.92 -3.88
N ILE A 19 -21.59 -6.27 -5.02
CA ILE A 19 -21.00 -6.62 -6.32
C ILE A 19 -20.41 -5.35 -6.95
N THR A 20 -19.28 -5.51 -7.61
CA THR A 20 -18.64 -4.47 -8.43
C THR A 20 -18.29 -5.09 -9.79
N GLY A 21 -18.27 -4.28 -10.84
CA GLY A 21 -17.70 -4.73 -12.11
C GLY A 21 -16.25 -5.15 -11.90
N ALA A 22 -15.88 -6.31 -12.43
CA ALA A 22 -14.56 -6.94 -12.22
C ALA A 22 -13.68 -6.90 -13.48
N ASP A 23 -14.03 -6.05 -14.45
CA ASP A 23 -13.30 -5.91 -15.72
C ASP A 23 -11.90 -5.29 -15.52
N SER A 24 -11.80 -4.32 -14.61
CA SER A 24 -10.53 -3.71 -14.24
C SER A 24 -10.57 -3.20 -12.80
N PHE A 25 -9.48 -3.47 -12.06
CA PHE A 25 -9.21 -2.87 -10.76
C PHE A 25 -7.91 -2.10 -10.82
N THR A 26 -7.92 -0.90 -10.28
CA THR A 26 -6.70 -0.19 -9.94
C THR A 26 -5.97 -0.93 -8.82
N ASP A 27 -4.63 -0.94 -8.82
CA ASP A 27 -3.79 -1.63 -7.83
C ASP A 27 -4.29 -1.47 -6.38
N TYR A 28 -4.53 -0.22 -5.95
CA TYR A 28 -5.00 0.09 -4.59
C TYR A 28 -6.36 -0.55 -4.20
N ARG A 29 -7.22 -0.90 -5.17
CA ARG A 29 -8.50 -1.57 -4.91
C ARG A 29 -8.37 -3.09 -4.81
N ALA A 30 -7.33 -3.66 -5.43
CA ALA A 30 -7.03 -5.09 -5.38
C ALA A 30 -6.17 -5.47 -4.16
N GLN A 31 -5.52 -4.51 -3.51
CA GLN A 31 -4.73 -4.74 -2.31
C GLN A 31 -5.54 -5.49 -1.23
N GLY A 32 -4.94 -6.54 -0.68
CA GLY A 32 -5.55 -7.39 0.35
C GLY A 32 -6.59 -8.39 -0.18
N GLN A 33 -6.78 -8.51 -1.50
CA GLN A 33 -7.62 -9.54 -2.11
C GLN A 33 -6.77 -10.68 -2.70
N THR A 34 -7.25 -11.91 -2.59
CA THR A 34 -6.70 -13.05 -3.32
C THR A 34 -7.43 -13.19 -4.65
N ILE A 35 -6.77 -12.81 -5.75
CA ILE A 35 -7.31 -12.90 -7.12
C ILE A 35 -6.56 -14.01 -7.87
N PRO A 36 -7.19 -15.14 -8.24
CA PRO A 36 -6.50 -16.31 -8.79
C PRO A 36 -5.80 -16.07 -10.14
N TYR A 37 -6.38 -15.21 -10.99
CA TYR A 37 -5.85 -14.89 -12.32
C TYR A 37 -6.03 -13.39 -12.57
N VAL A 38 -4.94 -12.70 -12.91
CA VAL A 38 -4.96 -11.25 -13.16
C VAL A 38 -4.06 -10.92 -14.36
N ILE A 39 -4.53 -10.01 -15.21
CA ILE A 39 -3.70 -9.34 -16.22
C ILE A 39 -3.40 -7.95 -15.67
N ILE A 40 -2.10 -7.66 -15.49
CA ILE A 40 -1.65 -6.38 -14.94
C ILE A 40 -1.12 -5.55 -16.11
N ASP A 41 -1.74 -4.40 -16.35
CA ASP A 41 -1.20 -3.37 -17.24
C ASP A 41 -0.11 -2.61 -16.48
N ILE A 42 1.14 -3.06 -16.64
CA ILE A 42 2.32 -2.33 -16.18
C ILE A 42 2.63 -1.33 -17.28
N ALA A 43 2.19 -0.08 -17.10
CA ALA A 43 2.52 1.00 -18.02
C ALA A 43 4.03 0.98 -18.35
N PRO A 44 4.42 1.27 -19.60
CA PRO A 44 5.81 1.16 -20.03
C PRO A 44 6.76 1.88 -19.05
N PRO A 45 7.85 1.23 -18.60
CA PRO A 45 8.82 1.89 -17.75
C PRO A 45 9.35 3.12 -18.50
N PRO A 46 9.55 4.28 -17.84
CA PRO A 46 10.01 5.49 -18.51
C PRO A 46 11.37 5.24 -19.15
N THR A 47 11.39 5.03 -20.47
CA THR A 47 12.59 4.66 -21.24
C THR A 47 13.07 5.85 -22.05
N SER A 48 13.58 6.89 -21.39
CA SER A 48 14.50 7.87 -21.99
C SER A 48 14.99 8.84 -20.91
N GLY A 49 16.31 8.86 -20.66
CA GLY A 49 17.07 9.90 -19.95
C GLY A 49 16.52 10.32 -18.58
N LEU A 50 17.13 9.83 -17.48
CA LEU A 50 16.91 10.22 -16.08
C LEU A 50 15.69 11.14 -15.87
N SER A 51 14.50 10.55 -15.84
CA SER A 51 13.29 11.30 -15.53
C SER A 51 13.29 11.67 -14.05
N LEU A 52 12.58 12.74 -13.67
CA LEU A 52 12.37 13.14 -12.27
C LEU A 52 11.83 11.98 -11.40
N PHE A 53 11.22 10.96 -12.01
CA PHE A 53 10.78 9.74 -11.33
C PHE A 53 11.94 8.79 -11.00
N ASN A 54 12.92 8.65 -11.90
CA ASN A 54 14.13 7.86 -11.63
C ASN A 54 15.06 8.59 -10.64
N LEU A 55 15.04 9.92 -10.60
CA LEU A 55 15.73 10.72 -9.58
C LEU A 55 15.03 10.63 -8.21
N TYR A 56 13.70 10.50 -8.20
CA TYR A 56 12.91 10.29 -6.98
C TYR A 56 13.10 8.89 -6.40
N VAL A 57 13.12 7.85 -7.23
CA VAL A 57 13.38 6.46 -6.80
C VAL A 57 14.83 6.24 -6.34
N HIS A 58 15.79 7.05 -6.82
CA HIS A 58 17.17 7.12 -6.31
C HIS A 58 17.37 8.28 -5.33
N GLU A 59 16.32 8.78 -4.66
CA GLU A 59 16.52 9.78 -3.61
C GLU A 59 17.36 9.17 -2.47
N PRO A 60 18.40 9.86 -1.98
CA PRO A 60 19.17 9.41 -0.81
C PRO A 60 18.29 9.25 0.45
N LYS A 61 17.12 9.91 0.49
CA LYS A 61 16.13 9.68 1.54
C LYS A 61 15.47 8.31 1.47
N LEU A 62 15.28 7.73 0.28
CA LEU A 62 14.74 6.38 0.15
C LEU A 62 15.76 5.33 0.55
N THR A 63 17.04 5.53 0.26
CA THR A 63 18.09 4.65 0.78
C THR A 63 18.23 4.76 2.30
N ASP A 64 18.07 5.97 2.86
CA ASP A 64 18.05 6.17 4.32
C ASP A 64 16.79 5.54 4.96
N GLU A 65 15.65 5.58 4.27
CA GLU A 65 14.42 4.90 4.68
C GLU A 65 14.54 3.38 4.57
N ASP A 66 15.18 2.84 3.53
CA ASP A 66 15.47 1.41 3.39
C ASP A 66 16.36 0.93 4.55
N GLU A 67 17.41 1.68 4.91
CA GLU A 67 18.22 1.39 6.11
C GLU A 67 17.41 1.51 7.41
N ARG A 68 16.50 2.48 7.51
CA ARG A 68 15.63 2.64 8.69
C ARG A 68 14.65 1.46 8.81
N LEU A 69 14.10 0.99 7.70
CA LEU A 69 13.20 -0.15 7.64
C LEU A 69 13.93 -1.44 7.96
N GLU A 70 15.16 -1.62 7.48
CA GLU A 70 16.00 -2.77 7.83
C GLU A 70 16.30 -2.80 9.34
N ARG A 71 16.64 -1.65 9.94
CA ARG A 71 16.80 -1.54 11.40
C ARG A 71 15.52 -1.88 12.17
N MET A 72 14.36 -1.52 11.63
CA MET A 72 13.06 -1.80 12.24
C MET A 72 12.70 -3.29 12.11
N ASP A 73 13.05 -3.94 11.02
CA ASP A 73 12.84 -5.37 10.79
C ASP A 73 13.70 -6.23 11.71
N VAL A 74 14.98 -5.84 11.90
CA VAL A 74 15.88 -6.46 12.88
C VAL A 74 15.32 -6.34 14.29
N ALA A 75 14.93 -5.13 14.73
CA ALA A 75 14.37 -4.92 16.06
C ALA A 75 13.06 -5.69 16.30
N THR A 76 12.24 -5.83 15.26
CA THR A 76 10.99 -6.60 15.33
C THR A 76 11.30 -8.09 15.44
N THR A 77 12.28 -8.59 14.69
CA THR A 77 12.72 -9.99 14.73
C THR A 77 13.31 -10.37 16.09
N GLU A 78 14.19 -9.52 16.65
CA GLU A 78 14.73 -9.71 18.00
C GLU A 78 13.64 -9.71 19.08
N TRP A 79 12.63 -8.85 18.93
CA TRP A 79 11.48 -8.83 19.84
C TRP A 79 10.66 -10.13 19.76
N TRP A 80 10.42 -10.66 18.57
CA TRP A 80 9.74 -11.94 18.37
C TRP A 80 10.52 -13.12 18.93
N ASP A 81 11.84 -13.14 18.76
CA ASP A 81 12.68 -14.22 19.30
C ASP A 81 12.75 -14.17 20.83
N LYS A 82 12.78 -12.97 21.42
CA LYS A 82 12.63 -12.81 22.87
C LYS A 82 11.30 -13.35 23.38
N MET A 83 10.20 -13.09 22.66
CA MET A 83 8.88 -13.64 23.00
C MET A 83 8.75 -15.15 22.83
N ARG A 84 9.59 -15.81 22.02
CA ARG A 84 9.59 -17.27 21.87
C ARG A 84 10.32 -18.01 22.98
N VAL A 85 11.15 -17.30 23.75
CA VAL A 85 11.98 -17.87 24.82
C VAL A 85 11.36 -17.67 26.21
N GLU A 86 10.32 -16.84 26.34
CA GLU A 86 9.41 -16.78 27.51
C GLU A 86 8.32 -17.87 27.45
#